data_AF-A0A842P7T8-F1
#
_entry.id   AF-A0A842P7T8-F1
#
_cell.length_a   1.000
_cell.length_b   1.000
_cell.length_c   1.000
_cell.angle_alpha   90.00
_cell.angle_beta   90.00
_cell.angle_gamma   90.00
#
_symmetry.space_group_name_H-M   'P 1'
#
loop_
_entity.id
_entity.type
_entity.pdbx_description
1 polymer ?
#
loop_
_entity_poly.entity_id
_entity_poly.type
_entity_poly.pdbx_seq_one_letter_code
_entity_poly.pdbx_strand_id
1 'polypeptide(L)'
;MAIEKWLAVTSIGLFAMFAGEMISIYSYAADPPENAMINDNWFDSKIFQFISIGVAPAGILAAVPYIMTKRYGSKPIGGLIVGGGVILFVGMLVCYSLIDKIDDVYLNDVVKFTPLLFMALSVPVIAVGVYLSKEKKRRPKKEFF
;
A
#
# COMPACT_ATOMS: atom_id res chain seq x y z
N MET A 1 -0.64 -16.11 16.82
CA MET A 1 0.47 -15.36 16.18
C MET A 1 0.89 -15.89 14.81
N ALA A 2 0.72 -17.18 14.47
CA ALA A 2 1.07 -17.66 13.13
C ALA A 2 0.19 -17.02 12.04
N ILE A 3 -1.14 -17.04 12.21
CA ILE A 3 -2.11 -16.49 11.25
C ILE A 3 -1.90 -14.98 11.06
N GLU A 4 -1.76 -14.23 12.16
CA GLU A 4 -1.57 -12.77 12.13
C GLU A 4 -0.28 -12.37 11.41
N LYS A 5 0.78 -13.17 11.59
CA LYS A 5 2.04 -12.97 10.87
C LYS A 5 1.88 -13.24 9.37
N TRP A 6 1.22 -14.33 8.99
CA TRP A 6 0.97 -14.65 7.58
C TRP A 6 0.08 -13.63 6.90
N LEU A 7 -0.97 -13.14 7.57
CA LEU A 7 -1.82 -12.05 7.06
C LEU A 7 -1.01 -10.78 6.80
N ALA A 8 -0.13 -10.40 7.75
CA ALA A 8 0.74 -9.24 7.58
C ALA A 8 1.77 -9.42 6.45
N VAL A 9 2.30 -10.64 6.27
CA VAL A 9 3.21 -10.96 5.15
C VAL A 9 2.48 -10.87 3.81
N THR A 10 1.27 -11.43 3.70
CA THR A 10 0.45 -11.34 2.49
C THR A 10 0.10 -9.88 2.15
N SER A 11 -0.21 -9.07 3.17
CA SER A 11 -0.45 -7.63 2.99
C SER A 11 0.76 -6.92 2.39
N ILE A 12 1.98 -7.18 2.87
CA ILE A 12 3.20 -6.64 2.25
C ILE A 12 3.33 -7.06 0.79
N GLY A 13 3.09 -8.34 0.50
CA GLY A 13 3.14 -8.86 -0.87
C GLY A 13 2.19 -8.11 -1.81
N LEU A 14 0.96 -7.85 -1.36
CA LEU A 14 -0.01 -7.08 -2.14
C LEU A 14 0.35 -5.60 -2.29
N PHE A 15 0.92 -4.96 -1.26
CA PHE A 15 1.44 -3.59 -1.39
C PHE A 15 2.60 -3.51 -2.39
N ALA A 16 3.50 -4.51 -2.38
CA ALA A 16 4.60 -4.58 -3.33
C ALA A 16 4.12 -4.84 -4.76
N MET A 17 3.15 -5.75 -4.93
CA MET A 17 2.50 -6.00 -6.22
C MET A 17 1.85 -4.72 -6.76
N PHE A 18 1.02 -4.04 -5.96
CA PHE A 18 0.38 -2.79 -6.33
C PHE A 18 1.40 -1.70 -6.72
N ALA A 19 2.45 -1.53 -5.91
CA ALA A 19 3.51 -0.57 -6.22
C ALA A 19 4.19 -0.89 -7.55
N GLY A 20 4.49 -2.16 -7.82
CA GLY A 20 5.10 -2.60 -9.08
C GLY A 20 4.17 -2.41 -10.29
N GLU A 21 2.90 -2.76 -10.16
CA GLU A 21 1.89 -2.56 -11.20
C GLU A 21 1.75 -1.07 -11.56
N MET A 22 1.66 -0.22 -10.55
CA MET A 22 1.58 1.24 -10.72
C MET A 22 2.84 1.80 -11.37
N ILE A 23 4.03 1.42 -10.91
CA ILE A 23 5.28 1.86 -11.57
C ILE A 23 5.31 1.42 -13.03
N SER A 24 4.88 0.19 -13.31
CA SER A 24 4.84 -0.36 -14.68
C SER A 24 3.95 0.48 -15.59
N ILE A 25 2.72 0.79 -15.19
CA ILE A 25 1.83 1.61 -16.04
C ILE A 25 2.31 3.06 -16.18
N TYR A 26 2.83 3.69 -15.11
CA TYR A 26 3.36 5.05 -15.22
C TYR A 26 4.60 5.09 -16.11
N SER A 27 5.46 4.07 -16.06
CA SER A 27 6.61 3.96 -16.97
C SER A 27 6.18 3.75 -18.42
N TYR A 28 5.15 2.95 -18.66
CA TYR A 28 4.58 2.72 -19.99
C TYR A 28 3.94 3.97 -20.58
N ALA A 29 3.30 4.81 -19.75
CA ALA A 29 2.75 6.09 -20.20
C ALA A 29 3.80 7.19 -20.36
N ALA A 30 4.92 7.12 -19.64
CA ALA A 30 6.02 8.07 -19.76
C ALA A 30 6.87 7.85 -21.02
N ASP A 31 6.93 6.61 -21.54
CA ASP A 31 7.64 6.27 -22.77
C ASP A 31 6.84 5.21 -23.57
N PRO A 32 5.75 5.61 -24.24
CA PRO A 32 4.87 4.68 -24.92
C PRO A 32 5.54 4.13 -26.20
N PRO A 33 5.51 2.80 -26.43
CA PRO A 33 6.03 2.22 -27.68
C PRO A 33 5.20 2.67 -28.89
N GLU A 34 5.77 2.63 -30.11
CA GLU A 34 5.12 3.09 -31.36
C GLU A 34 3.74 2.46 -31.63
N ASN A 35 3.46 1.28 -31.08
CA ASN A 35 2.20 0.55 -31.21
C ASN A 35 1.30 0.62 -29.95
N ALA A 36 1.55 1.59 -29.07
CA ALA A 36 0.84 1.71 -27.81
C ALA A 36 -0.66 1.96 -28.04
N MET A 37 -1.50 1.09 -27.49
CA MET A 37 -2.95 1.23 -27.50
C MET A 37 -3.42 2.01 -26.27
N ILE A 38 -2.91 3.23 -26.09
CA ILE A 38 -3.39 4.13 -25.05
C ILE A 38 -4.58 4.90 -25.64
N ASN A 39 -5.78 4.58 -25.17
CA ASN A 39 -6.98 5.36 -25.44
C ASN A 39 -7.36 6.18 -24.21
N ASP A 40 -8.22 7.18 -24.38
CA ASP A 40 -8.57 8.19 -23.36
C ASP A 40 -8.97 7.61 -21.99
N ASN A 41 -9.46 6.36 -21.93
CA ASN A 41 -9.94 5.71 -20.70
C ASN A 41 -9.14 4.46 -20.26
N TRP A 42 -8.15 4.01 -21.05
CA TRP A 42 -7.41 2.78 -20.76
C TRP A 42 -6.63 2.92 -19.46
N PHE A 43 -5.98 4.07 -19.31
CA PHE A 43 -5.10 4.34 -18.18
C PHE A 43 -5.88 4.40 -16.85
N ASP A 44 -7.00 5.12 -16.84
CA ASP A 44 -7.88 5.22 -15.68
C ASP A 44 -8.46 3.84 -15.29
N SER A 45 -8.93 3.09 -16.27
CA SER A 45 -9.48 1.74 -16.05
C SER A 45 -8.46 0.80 -15.40
N LYS A 46 -7.18 0.91 -15.79
CA LYS A 46 -6.10 0.10 -15.20
C LYS A 46 -5.77 0.51 -13.78
N ILE A 47 -5.72 1.82 -13.49
CA ILE A 47 -5.52 2.30 -12.12
C ILE A 47 -6.62 1.76 -11.20
N PHE A 48 -7.90 1.90 -11.59
CA PHE A 48 -9.00 1.40 -10.77
C PHE A 48 -8.94 -0.12 -10.57
N GLN A 49 -8.56 -0.87 -11.61
CA GLN A 49 -8.36 -2.31 -11.52
C GLN A 49 -7.29 -2.66 -10.47
N PHE A 50 -6.11 -2.02 -10.53
CA PHE A 50 -5.02 -2.26 -9.59
C PHE A 50 -5.35 -1.85 -8.16
N ILE A 51 -6.11 -0.76 -7.98
CA ILE A 51 -6.61 -0.39 -6.66
C ILE A 51 -7.46 -1.52 -6.07
N SER A 52 -8.38 -2.08 -6.88
CA SER A 52 -9.30 -3.12 -6.44
C SER A 52 -8.62 -4.46 -6.12
N ILE A 53 -7.58 -4.86 -6.85
CA ILE A 53 -6.92 -6.16 -6.66
C ILE A 53 -5.69 -6.09 -5.75
N GLY A 54 -5.08 -4.90 -5.63
CA GLY A 54 -3.82 -4.68 -4.92
C GLY A 54 -4.05 -3.99 -3.58
N VAL A 55 -4.10 -2.65 -3.60
CA VAL A 55 -4.05 -1.84 -2.36
C VAL A 55 -5.27 -1.99 -1.46
N ALA A 56 -6.48 -2.19 -2.03
CA ALA A 56 -7.70 -2.37 -1.25
C ALA A 56 -7.66 -3.64 -0.39
N PRO A 57 -7.42 -4.85 -0.96
CA PRO A 57 -7.24 -6.05 -0.14
C PRO A 57 -5.98 -5.99 0.73
N ALA A 58 -4.88 -5.37 0.27
CA ALA A 58 -3.67 -5.18 1.08
C ALA A 58 -3.96 -4.41 2.38
N GLY A 59 -4.73 -3.33 2.30
CA GLY A 59 -5.12 -2.51 3.45
C GLY A 59 -5.97 -3.28 4.46
N ILE A 60 -6.93 -4.07 3.98
CA ILE A 60 -7.74 -4.94 4.86
C ILE A 60 -6.84 -5.96 5.56
N LEU A 61 -5.94 -6.61 4.82
CA LEU A 61 -5.00 -7.59 5.36
C LEU A 61 -3.93 -6.98 6.29
N ALA A 62 -3.66 -5.68 6.22
CA ALA A 62 -2.86 -4.96 7.22
C ALA A 62 -3.66 -4.66 8.49
N ALA A 63 -4.94 -4.31 8.34
CA ALA A 63 -5.81 -3.92 9.44
C ALA A 63 -6.22 -5.11 10.34
N VAL A 64 -6.52 -6.27 9.75
CA VAL A 64 -6.91 -7.48 10.50
C VAL A 64 -5.86 -7.90 11.54
N PRO A 65 -4.57 -8.13 11.19
CA PRO A 65 -3.55 -8.51 12.17
C PRO A 65 -3.30 -7.42 13.20
N TYR A 66 -3.46 -6.14 12.85
CA TYR A 66 -3.46 -5.05 13.84
C TYR A 66 -4.59 -5.21 14.87
N ILE A 67 -5.84 -5.40 14.42
CA ILE A 67 -7.00 -5.56 15.32
C ILE A 67 -6.83 -6.78 16.24
N MET A 68 -6.30 -7.88 15.70
CA MET A 68 -6.07 -9.11 16.48
C MET A 68 -4.98 -8.94 17.54
N THR A 69 -3.98 -8.08 17.30
CA THR A 69 -2.79 -7.99 18.16
C THR A 69 -2.71 -6.73 19.00
N LYS A 70 -3.53 -5.70 18.76
CA LYS A 70 -3.52 -4.41 19.49
C LYS A 70 -3.63 -4.52 21.01
N ARG A 71 -4.24 -5.60 21.54
CA ARG A 71 -4.39 -5.80 23.00
C ARG A 71 -3.11 -6.25 23.71
N TYR A 72 -2.22 -6.93 23.00
CA TYR A 72 -1.01 -7.52 23.58
C TYR A 72 0.28 -6.99 22.95
N GLY A 73 0.19 -6.29 21.82
CA GLY A 73 1.32 -5.74 21.08
C GLY A 73 2.16 -6.81 20.38
N SER A 74 2.78 -6.45 19.25
CA SER A 74 3.69 -7.35 18.53
C SER A 74 4.66 -6.56 17.64
N LYS A 75 5.94 -6.52 18.05
CA LYS A 75 7.03 -5.95 17.25
C LYS A 75 7.15 -6.56 15.85
N PRO A 76 7.15 -7.89 15.64
CA PRO A 76 7.31 -8.44 14.30
C PRO A 76 6.13 -8.07 13.38
N ILE A 77 4.90 -8.09 13.90
CA ILE A 77 3.71 -7.79 13.09
C ILE A 77 3.62 -6.29 12.81
N GLY A 78 3.88 -5.44 13.81
CA GLY A 78 3.95 -3.99 13.61
C GLY A 78 5.04 -3.60 12.60
N GLY A 79 6.21 -4.24 12.66
CA GLY A 79 7.28 -4.05 11.67
C GLY A 79 6.87 -4.44 10.26
N LEU A 80 6.12 -5.54 10.09
CA LEU A 80 5.59 -5.94 8.79
C LEU A 80 4.58 -4.91 8.23
N ILE A 81 3.67 -4.41 9.07
CA ILE A 81 2.70 -3.38 8.67
C ILE A 81 3.42 -2.09 8.25
N VAL A 82 4.45 -1.67 9.02
CA VAL A 82 5.29 -0.53 8.65
C VAL A 82 5.98 -0.78 7.31
N GLY A 83 6.55 -1.97 7.10
CA GLY A 83 7.18 -2.35 5.84
C GLY A 83 6.24 -2.21 4.65
N GLY A 84 4.99 -2.68 4.77
CA GLY A 84 3.96 -2.52 3.75
C GLY A 84 3.64 -1.05 3.45
N GLY A 85 3.51 -0.23 4.49
CA GLY A 85 3.29 1.22 4.33
C GLY A 85 4.47 1.93 3.66
N VAL A 86 5.71 1.59 4.01
CA VAL A 86 6.91 2.15 3.37
C VAL A 86 7.00 1.76 1.89
N ILE A 87 6.71 0.50 1.57
CA ILE A 87 6.68 0.03 0.17
C ILE A 87 5.64 0.81 -0.63
N LEU A 88 4.44 1.00 -0.08
CA LEU A 88 3.40 1.80 -0.71
C LEU A 88 3.88 3.24 -0.94
N PHE A 89 4.46 3.88 0.09
CA PHE A 89 4.96 5.25 -0.01
C PHE A 89 6.04 5.41 -1.09
N VAL A 90 7.06 4.56 -1.07
CA VAL A 90 8.17 4.61 -2.04
C VAL A 90 7.67 4.31 -3.46
N GLY A 91 6.79 3.32 -3.62
CA GLY A 91 6.23 2.99 -4.92
C GLY A 91 5.46 4.16 -5.53
N MET A 92 4.66 4.85 -4.72
CA MET A 92 3.91 6.02 -5.17
C MET A 92 4.79 7.25 -5.40
N LEU A 93 5.88 7.42 -4.62
CA LEU A 93 6.87 8.47 -4.90
C LEU A 93 7.52 8.29 -6.27
N VAL A 94 7.86 7.06 -6.65
CA VAL A 94 8.40 6.76 -7.99
C VAL A 94 7.36 7.12 -9.05
N CYS A 95 6.10 6.71 -8.88
CA CYS A 95 5.03 7.05 -9.82
C CYS A 95 4.85 8.57 -9.92
N TYR A 96 4.89 9.30 -8.80
CA TYR A 96 4.80 10.75 -8.77
C TYR A 96 5.93 11.41 -9.57
N SER A 97 7.16 10.90 -9.48
CA SER A 97 8.31 11.40 -10.26
C SER A 97 8.22 11.12 -11.76
N LEU A 98 7.34 10.20 -12.18
CA LEU A 98 7.11 9.88 -13.59
C LEU A 98 6.00 10.75 -14.22
N ILE A 99 5.18 11.43 -13.41
CA ILE A 99 4.05 12.26 -13.90
C ILE A 99 4.54 13.32 -14.89
N ASP A 100 5.64 14.00 -14.59
CA ASP A 100 6.19 15.09 -15.43
C ASP A 100 6.70 14.61 -16.81
N LYS A 101 6.80 13.29 -17.01
CA LYS A 101 7.24 12.68 -18.29
C LYS A 101 6.09 12.18 -19.14
N ILE A 102 4.88 12.13 -18.58
CA ILE A 102 3.69 11.66 -19.30
C ILE A 102 3.15 12.80 -20.17
N ASP A 103 2.76 12.48 -21.41
CA ASP A 103 2.12 13.44 -22.30
C ASP A 103 0.81 13.98 -21.70
N ASP A 104 0.55 15.28 -21.86
CA ASP A 104 -0.65 15.97 -21.36
C ASP A 104 -1.95 15.30 -21.84
N VAL A 105 -1.94 14.65 -23.00
CA VAL A 105 -3.09 13.91 -23.55
C VAL A 105 -3.53 12.75 -22.64
N TYR A 106 -2.62 12.17 -21.85
CA TYR A 106 -2.91 11.06 -20.95
C TYR A 106 -3.04 11.49 -19.47
N LEU A 107 -2.83 12.78 -19.18
CA LEU A 107 -2.79 13.32 -17.82
C LEU A 107 -4.19 13.68 -17.30
N ASN A 108 -4.97 12.65 -16.99
CA ASN A 108 -6.25 12.79 -16.30
C ASN A 108 -6.07 13.05 -14.79
N ASP A 109 -7.13 13.57 -14.15
CA ASP A 109 -7.15 13.83 -12.70
C ASP A 109 -6.81 12.56 -11.90
N VAL A 110 -7.30 11.39 -12.34
CA VAL A 110 -7.01 10.10 -11.70
C VAL A 110 -5.50 9.83 -11.68
N VAL A 111 -4.78 10.12 -12.77
CA VAL A 111 -3.33 9.93 -12.89
C VAL A 111 -2.56 10.86 -11.97
N LYS A 112 -2.99 12.12 -11.89
CA LYS A 112 -2.31 13.10 -11.03
C LYS A 112 -2.54 12.80 -9.56
N PHE A 113 -3.78 12.50 -9.17
CA PHE A 113 -4.15 12.37 -7.76
C PHE A 113 -3.88 10.99 -7.17
N THR A 114 -3.82 9.93 -7.97
CA THR A 114 -3.64 8.56 -7.44
C THR A 114 -2.34 8.40 -6.62
N PRO A 115 -1.15 8.78 -7.12
CA PRO A 115 0.08 8.65 -6.35
C PRO A 115 0.05 9.49 -5.07
N LEU A 116 -0.48 10.72 -5.15
CA LEU A 116 -0.66 11.61 -4.00
C LEU A 116 -1.56 11.00 -2.92
N LEU A 117 -2.70 10.42 -3.32
CA LEU A 117 -3.65 9.78 -2.42
C LEU A 117 -3.00 8.61 -1.68
N PHE A 118 -2.29 7.73 -2.39
CA PHE A 118 -1.69 6.56 -1.77
C PHE A 118 -0.41 6.87 -0.98
N MET A 119 0.32 7.94 -1.34
CA MET A 119 1.33 8.53 -0.46
C MET A 119 0.70 8.99 0.85
N ALA A 120 -0.38 9.76 0.81
CA ALA A 120 -1.08 10.20 2.03
C ALA A 120 -1.63 9.02 2.84
N LEU A 121 -2.19 8.00 2.19
CA LEU A 121 -2.73 6.80 2.83
C LEU A 121 -1.66 5.92 3.48
N SER A 122 -0.42 5.94 2.98
CA SER A 122 0.67 5.19 3.59
C SER A 122 1.03 5.67 5.01
N VAL A 123 0.86 6.98 5.28
CA VAL A 123 1.19 7.60 6.57
C VAL A 123 0.41 6.95 7.73
N PRO A 124 -0.94 6.83 7.70
CA PRO A 124 -1.67 6.16 8.76
C PRO A 124 -1.33 4.67 8.87
N VAL A 125 -1.03 3.97 7.76
CA VAL A 125 -0.59 2.56 7.80
C VAL A 125 0.71 2.43 8.59
N ILE A 126 1.69 3.29 8.30
CA ILE A 126 2.97 3.34 9.03
C ILE A 126 2.72 3.70 10.51
N ALA A 127 1.92 4.72 10.79
CA ALA A 127 1.63 5.16 12.15
C ALA A 127 1.02 4.04 12.99
N VAL A 128 0.06 3.30 12.44
CA VAL A 128 -0.59 2.15 13.09
C VAL A 128 0.41 1.02 13.34
N GLY A 129 1.28 0.71 12.37
CA GLY A 129 2.32 -0.30 12.54
C GLY A 129 3.38 0.08 13.60
N VAL A 130 3.77 1.35 13.67
CA VAL A 130 4.67 1.88 14.72
C VAL A 130 4.00 1.82 16.08
N TYR A 131 2.73 2.22 16.17
CA TYR A 131 1.95 2.17 17.41
C TYR A 131 1.88 0.73 17.95
N LEU A 132 1.54 -0.24 17.10
CA LEU A 132 1.51 -1.66 17.45
C LEU A 132 2.87 -2.21 17.91
N SER A 133 3.96 -1.72 17.31
CA SER A 133 5.32 -2.12 17.67
C SER A 133 5.74 -1.63 19.06
N LYS A 134 5.16 -0.51 19.52
CA LYS A 134 5.46 0.10 20.82
C LYS A 134 4.57 -0.44 21.94
N GLU A 135 3.40 -1.00 21.61
CA GLU A 135 2.47 -1.56 22.57
C GLU A 135 3.11 -2.73 23.35
N LYS A 136 3.05 -2.68 24.68
CA LYS A 136 3.55 -3.75 25.56
C LYS A 136 2.42 -4.69 25.93
N LYS A 137 2.72 -5.99 26.07
CA LYS A 137 1.78 -6.99 26.61
C LYS A 137 1.17 -6.46 27.90
N ARG A 138 -0.14 -6.22 27.88
CA ARG A 138 -0.92 -5.94 29.08
C ARG A 138 -0.77 -7.17 29.97
N ARG A 139 -0.03 -7.05 31.08
CA ARG A 139 0.10 -8.16 32.05
C ARG A 139 -1.32 -8.55 32.46
N PRO A 140 -1.71 -9.85 32.41
CA PRO A 140 -2.95 -10.26 33.03
C PRO A 140 -2.89 -9.77 34.48
N LYS A 141 -3.96 -9.10 34.95
CA LYS A 141 -4.08 -8.81 36.39
C LYS A 141 -3.88 -10.16 37.08
N LYS A 142 -2.91 -10.26 37.98
CA LYS A 142 -2.76 -11.45 38.81
C LYS A 142 -4.11 -11.68 39.46
N GLU A 143 -4.80 -12.75 39.09
CA GLU A 143 -5.95 -13.20 39.84
C GLU A 143 -5.38 -13.74 41.14
N PHE A 144 -5.49 -12.94 42.19
CA PHE A 144 -5.27 -13.40 43.56
C PHE A 144 -6.55 -14.15 43.94
N PHE A 145 -6.59 -15.44 43.66
CA PHE A 145 -7.53 -16.38 44.26
C PHE A 145 -6.75 -17.33 45.16
#